data_AF-K7FHK0-F1
#
_entry.id   AF-K7FHK0-F1
#
_cell.length_a   1.000
_cell.length_b   1.000
_cell.length_c   1.000
_cell.angle_alpha   90.00
_cell.angle_beta   90.00
_cell.angle_gamma   90.00
#
_symmetry.space_group_name_H-M   'P 1'
#
loop_
_entity.id
_entity.type
_entity.pdbx_description
1 polymer ?
#
loop_
_entity_poly.entity_id
_entity_poly.type
_entity_poly.pdbx_seq_one_letter_code
_entity_poly.pdbx_strand_id
1 'polypeptide(L)'
;MSAAVPNVTLKIDPQDLQIQTFTVEKLLEPLIIQVTTLVNCPQTPSNQKKGCSKRARVLLASVEKATWNLLDKGEKITKEAIVFKEELNAALDDVRKESKYRTHCDA
;
A
#
# COMPACT_ATOMS: atom_id res chain seq x y z
N MET A 1 13.11 22.72 42.67
CA MET A 1 13.35 23.61 41.51
C MET A 1 13.06 22.81 40.26
N SER A 2 12.01 23.12 39.50
CA SER A 2 11.71 22.41 38.25
C SER A 2 12.55 23.01 37.12
N ALA A 3 13.36 22.19 36.47
CA ALA A 3 14.06 22.60 35.25
C ALA A 3 13.06 22.68 34.09
N ALA A 4 12.89 23.86 33.51
CA ALA A 4 12.10 24.03 32.30
C ALA A 4 12.86 23.40 31.12
N VAL A 5 12.30 22.34 30.52
CA VAL A 5 12.80 21.80 29.26
C VAL A 5 12.52 22.82 28.15
N PRO A 6 13.53 23.30 27.40
CA PRO A 6 13.32 24.25 26.32
C PRO A 6 12.53 23.58 25.19
N ASN A 7 11.56 24.30 24.65
CA ASN A 7 10.71 23.81 23.58
C ASN A 7 11.50 23.85 22.25
N VAL A 8 12.15 22.74 21.90
CA VAL A 8 13.01 22.65 20.71
C VAL A 8 12.14 22.53 19.45
N THR A 9 11.88 23.66 18.81
CA THR A 9 11.20 23.71 17.50
C THR A 9 12.11 23.15 16.41
N LEU A 10 12.03 21.83 16.18
CA LEU A 10 12.72 21.17 15.08
C LEU A 10 12.10 21.59 13.74
N LYS A 11 12.81 22.44 12.98
CA LYS A 11 12.50 22.70 11.58
C LYS A 11 12.98 21.50 10.75
N ILE A 12 12.05 20.65 10.36
CA ILE A 12 12.30 19.50 9.48
C ILE A 12 12.05 19.97 8.05
N ASP A 13 13.07 19.97 7.20
CA ASP A 13 12.92 20.24 5.77
C ASP A 13 12.55 18.92 5.04
N PRO A 14 11.48 18.88 4.23
CA PRO A 14 11.17 17.70 3.41
C PRO A 14 12.23 17.37 2.34
N GLN A 15 13.18 18.27 2.04
CA GLN A 15 14.35 17.95 1.22
C GLN A 15 15.45 17.21 1.99
N ASP A 16 15.55 17.38 3.31
CA ASP A 16 16.44 16.58 4.17
C ASP A 16 15.91 15.15 4.39
N LEU A 17 14.63 14.92 4.07
CA LEU A 17 14.01 13.59 3.99
C LEU A 17 14.34 12.83 2.68
N GLN A 18 15.41 13.21 1.97
CA GLN A 18 15.95 12.39 0.89
C GLN A 18 16.35 11.01 1.42
N ILE A 19 15.55 10.03 1.01
CA ILE A 19 15.63 8.62 1.41
C ILE A 19 17.05 8.10 1.13
N GLN A 20 17.66 7.39 2.10
CA GLN A 20 18.99 6.77 1.95
C GLN A 20 18.92 5.46 1.11
N THR A 21 18.34 5.61 -0.08
CA THR A 21 18.17 4.72 -1.24
C THR A 21 18.30 3.21 -0.99
N PHE A 22 19.51 2.66 -1.11
CA PHE A 22 19.72 1.33 -1.70
C PHE A 22 18.93 0.19 -1.07
N THR A 23 18.89 0.07 0.26
CA THR A 23 18.13 -1.02 0.93
C THR A 23 16.62 -0.83 0.75
N VAL A 24 16.13 0.41 0.78
CA VAL A 24 14.71 0.73 0.58
C VAL A 24 14.33 0.50 -0.89
N GLU A 25 15.14 0.96 -1.84
CA GLU A 25 14.95 0.68 -3.27
C GLU A 25 14.94 -0.81 -3.55
N LYS A 26 15.88 -1.59 -3.00
CA LYS A 26 15.94 -3.06 -3.19
C LYS A 26 14.74 -3.81 -2.59
N LEU A 27 14.13 -3.29 -1.53
CA LEU A 27 12.89 -3.83 -0.97
C LEU A 27 11.64 -3.43 -1.77
N LEU A 28 11.65 -2.24 -2.39
CA LEU A 28 10.53 -1.74 -3.20
C LEU A 28 10.56 -2.24 -4.65
N GLU A 29 11.74 -2.48 -5.24
CA GLU A 29 11.95 -3.00 -6.60
C GLU A 29 11.06 -4.22 -6.93
N PRO A 30 11.02 -5.31 -6.12
CA PRO A 30 10.13 -6.45 -6.41
C PRO A 30 8.64 -6.11 -6.32
N LEU A 31 8.24 -5.14 -5.48
CA LEU A 31 6.85 -4.69 -5.36
C LEU A 31 6.44 -3.83 -6.57
N ILE A 32 7.32 -2.93 -7.00
CA ILE A 32 7.13 -2.08 -8.18
C ILE A 32 7.03 -2.95 -9.44
N ILE A 33 7.89 -3.97 -9.61
CA ILE A 33 7.82 -4.90 -10.75
C ILE A 33 6.50 -5.69 -10.74
N GLN A 34 6.03 -6.15 -9.58
CA GLN A 34 4.76 -6.89 -9.47
C GLN A 34 3.55 -6.02 -9.84
N VAL A 35 3.50 -4.76 -9.39
CA VAL A 35 2.41 -3.84 -9.72
C VAL A 35 2.49 -3.41 -11.19
N THR A 36 3.67 -3.02 -11.68
CA THR A 36 3.84 -2.54 -13.06
C THR A 36 3.65 -3.62 -14.11
N THR A 37 3.95 -4.90 -13.85
CA THR A 37 3.67 -5.98 -14.82
C THR A 37 2.18 -6.26 -15.02
N LEU A 38 1.32 -5.87 -14.06
CA LEU A 38 -0.14 -5.93 -14.21
C LEU A 38 -0.71 -4.72 -14.98
N VAL A 39 0.00 -3.58 -14.98
CA VAL A 39 -0.43 -2.32 -15.60
C VAL A 39 0.16 -2.14 -17.01
N ASN A 40 1.42 -2.51 -17.21
CA ASN A 40 2.17 -2.42 -18.46
C ASN A 40 2.17 -3.74 -19.26
N CYS A 41 0.99 -4.35 -19.43
CA CYS A 41 0.79 -5.15 -20.62
C CYS A 41 0.64 -4.17 -21.79
N PRO A 42 1.56 -4.14 -22.79
CA PRO A 42 1.35 -3.33 -23.99
C PRO A 42 -0.01 -3.71 -24.58
N GLN A 43 -0.76 -2.71 -25.07
CA GLN A 43 -2.13 -2.91 -25.56
C GLN A 43 -2.13 -3.80 -26.82
N THR A 44 -2.07 -5.10 -26.60
CA THR A 44 -2.51 -6.10 -27.56
C THR A 44 -4.03 -5.99 -27.62
N PRO A 45 -4.64 -5.79 -28.81
CA PRO A 45 -6.09 -5.69 -28.98
C PRO A 45 -6.75 -7.07 -28.90
N SER A 46 -6.39 -7.85 -27.87
CA SER A 46 -7.00 -9.12 -27.55
C SER A 46 -8.25 -8.85 -26.73
N ASN A 47 -9.41 -9.20 -27.29
CA ASN A 47 -10.71 -9.15 -26.60
C ASN A 47 -10.83 -10.22 -25.47
N GLN A 48 -9.74 -10.85 -25.06
CA GLN A 48 -9.73 -11.80 -23.95
C GLN A 48 -9.74 -11.05 -22.62
N LYS A 49 -10.61 -11.47 -21.69
CA LYS A 49 -10.70 -10.94 -20.33
C LYS A 49 -9.30 -10.92 -19.68
N LYS A 50 -8.83 -9.74 -19.27
CA LYS A 50 -7.58 -9.58 -18.50
C LYS A 50 -7.68 -10.41 -17.22
N GLY A 51 -6.58 -11.02 -16.78
CA GLY A 51 -6.54 -11.83 -15.55
C GLY A 51 -6.83 -13.33 -15.73
N CYS A 52 -7.36 -13.80 -16.87
CA CYS A 52 -7.77 -15.21 -17.01
C CYS A 52 -6.63 -16.25 -17.14
N SER A 53 -5.38 -15.84 -17.37
CA SER A 53 -4.25 -16.78 -17.42
C SER A 53 -4.02 -17.48 -16.08
N LYS A 54 -3.50 -18.72 -16.07
CA LYS A 54 -3.23 -19.46 -14.81
C LYS A 54 -2.31 -18.66 -13.88
N ARG A 55 -1.28 -18.00 -14.43
CA ARG A 55 -0.34 -17.17 -13.68
C ARG A 55 -1.00 -15.91 -13.12
N ALA A 56 -1.85 -15.24 -13.89
CA ALA A 56 -2.55 -14.04 -13.42
C ALA A 56 -3.56 -14.35 -12.29
N ARG A 57 -4.27 -15.49 -12.36
CA ARG A 57 -5.14 -15.94 -11.25
C ARG A 57 -4.38 -16.22 -9.95
N VAL A 58 -3.20 -16.86 -10.03
CA VAL A 58 -2.35 -17.09 -8.85
C VAL A 58 -1.84 -15.77 -8.25
N LEU A 59 -1.45 -14.81 -9.10
CA LEU A 59 -1.06 -13.47 -8.65
C LEU A 59 -2.23 -12.71 -8.01
N LEU A 60 -3.42 -12.74 -8.62
CA LEU A 60 -4.63 -12.11 -8.11
C LEU A 60 -4.97 -12.62 -6.71
N ALA A 61 -5.07 -13.95 -6.53
CA ALA A 61 -5.34 -14.58 -5.24
C ALA A 61 -4.28 -14.26 -4.17
N SER A 62 -3.01 -14.13 -4.57
CA SER A 62 -1.93 -13.72 -3.66
C SER A 62 -2.08 -12.27 -3.19
N VAL A 63 -2.44 -11.35 -4.11
CA VAL A 63 -2.67 -9.94 -3.76
C VAL A 63 -3.94 -9.79 -2.93
N GLU A 64 -5.03 -10.47 -3.26
CA GLU A 64 -6.26 -10.46 -2.45
C GLU A 64 -6.00 -10.92 -1.02
N LYS A 65 -5.26 -12.04 -0.85
CA LYS A 65 -4.84 -12.52 0.47
C LYS A 65 -3.99 -11.49 1.23
N ALA A 66 -3.10 -10.77 0.54
CA ALA A 66 -2.31 -9.70 1.14
C ALA A 66 -3.19 -8.50 1.55
N THR A 67 -4.15 -8.09 0.70
CA THR A 67 -5.12 -7.02 0.99
C THR A 67 -5.98 -7.36 2.22
N TRP A 68 -6.53 -8.57 2.30
CA TRP A 68 -7.29 -9.02 3.47
C TRP A 68 -6.46 -9.01 4.76
N ASN A 69 -5.22 -9.50 4.71
CA ASN A 69 -4.32 -9.50 5.86
C ASN A 69 -3.90 -8.07 6.28
N LEU A 70 -3.78 -7.12 5.34
CA LEU A 70 -3.55 -5.72 5.66
C LEU A 70 -4.75 -5.10 6.38
N LEU A 71 -5.97 -5.37 5.92
CA LEU A 71 -7.20 -4.86 6.55
C LEU A 71 -7.40 -5.43 7.97
N ASP A 72 -7.32 -6.75 8.15
CA ASP A 72 -7.50 -7.40 9.47
C ASP A 72 -6.48 -6.90 10.51
N LYS A 73 -5.21 -6.76 10.13
CA LYS A 73 -4.16 -6.28 11.03
C LYS A 73 -4.22 -4.76 11.24
N GLY A 74 -4.53 -4.01 10.19
CA GLY A 74 -4.72 -2.56 10.25
C GLY A 74 -5.85 -2.18 11.22
N GLU A 75 -6.99 -2.86 11.16
CA GLU A 75 -8.11 -2.62 12.08
C GLU A 75 -7.75 -2.87 13.56
N LYS A 76 -6.86 -3.83 13.84
CA LYS A 76 -6.37 -4.11 15.21
C LYS A 76 -5.46 -2.98 15.69
N ILE A 77 -4.47 -2.61 14.87
CA ILE A 77 -3.55 -1.50 15.16
C ILE A 77 -4.31 -0.18 15.35
N THR A 78 -5.33 0.09 14.54
CA THR A 78 -6.13 1.33 14.58
C THR A 78 -7.03 1.42 15.83
N LYS A 79 -7.37 0.29 16.45
CA LYS A 79 -8.09 0.27 17.75
C LYS A 79 -7.17 0.67 18.91
N GLU A 80 -5.88 0.36 18.81
CA GLU A 80 -4.84 0.64 19.81
C GLU A 80 -4.14 2.00 19.58
N ALA A 81 -4.23 2.57 18.37
CA ALA A 81 -3.63 3.85 18.02
C ALA A 81 -4.30 5.04 18.74
N ILE A 82 -3.49 5.84 19.44
CA ILE A 82 -3.92 7.05 20.16
C ILE A 82 -3.74 8.33 19.31
N VAL A 83 -2.67 8.40 18.49
CA VAL A 83 -2.25 9.64 17.81
C VAL A 83 -2.75 9.72 16.36
N PHE A 84 -2.59 8.65 15.57
CA PHE A 84 -2.85 8.65 14.11
C PHE A 84 -4.08 7.84 13.71
N LYS A 85 -5.11 7.84 14.58
CA LYS A 85 -6.27 6.96 14.44
C LYS A 85 -7.13 7.32 13.24
N GLU A 86 -7.28 8.61 12.94
CA GLU A 86 -8.15 9.08 11.86
C GLU A 86 -7.49 8.83 10.50
N GLU A 87 -6.19 9.08 10.37
CA GLU A 87 -5.38 8.81 9.18
C GLU A 87 -5.29 7.32 8.88
N LEU A 88 -5.12 6.47 9.92
CA LEU A 88 -5.14 5.02 9.76
C LEU A 88 -6.50 4.51 9.30
N ASN A 89 -7.61 5.03 9.83
CA ASN A 89 -8.94 4.65 9.34
C ASN A 89 -9.16 5.07 7.88
N ALA A 90 -8.79 6.31 7.52
CA ALA A 90 -8.90 6.81 6.15
C ALA A 90 -8.12 5.93 5.16
N ALA A 91 -6.86 5.59 5.48
CA ALA A 91 -6.04 4.72 4.66
C ALA A 91 -6.63 3.29 4.50
N LEU A 92 -7.25 2.74 5.54
CA LEU A 92 -7.91 1.43 5.47
C LEU A 92 -9.20 1.46 4.65
N ASP A 93 -9.96 2.57 4.71
CA ASP A 93 -11.16 2.74 3.89
C ASP A 93 -10.86 2.96 2.40
N ASP A 94 -9.76 3.64 2.06
CA ASP A 94 -9.26 3.71 0.68
C ASP A 94 -8.87 2.32 0.15
N VAL A 95 -8.18 1.48 0.94
CA VAL A 95 -7.88 0.09 0.55
C VAL A 95 -9.15 -0.75 0.37
N ARG A 96 -10.15 -0.60 1.26
CA ARG A 96 -11.45 -1.28 1.11
C ARG A 96 -12.19 -0.83 -0.15
N LYS A 97 -12.13 0.46 -0.48
CA LYS A 97 -12.76 1.04 -1.67
C LYS A 97 -12.10 0.50 -2.93
N GLU A 98 -10.78 0.54 -3.03
CA GLU A 98 -10.02 0.03 -4.18
C GLU A 98 -10.23 -1.48 -4.36
N SER A 99 -10.28 -2.25 -3.26
CA SER A 99 -10.56 -3.69 -3.31
C SER A 99 -11.91 -4.02 -3.93
N LYS A 100 -12.94 -3.17 -3.77
CA LYS A 100 -14.28 -3.38 -4.36
C LYS A 100 -14.31 -3.10 -5.87
N TYR A 101 -13.53 -2.14 -6.36
CA TYR A 101 -13.40 -1.90 -7.79
C TYR A 101 -12.69 -3.06 -8.50
N ARG A 102 -11.76 -3.73 -7.82
CA ARG A 102 -10.93 -4.79 -8.43
C ARG A 102 -11.60 -6.16 -8.55
N THR A 103 -12.63 -6.45 -7.76
CA THR A 103 -13.43 -7.69 -7.89
C THR A 103 -14.41 -7.68 -9.06
N HIS A 104 -14.54 -6.56 -9.78
CA HIS A 104 -15.53 -6.44 -10.87
C HIS A 104 -15.18 -7.22 -12.16
N CYS A 105 -14.05 -7.95 -12.19
CA CYS A 105 -13.64 -8.81 -13.30
C CYS A 105 -14.28 -10.21 -13.30
N ASP A 106 -14.98 -10.61 -12.23
CA ASP A 106 -15.61 -11.94 -12.08
C ASP A 106 -17.07 -12.00 -12.57
N ALA A 107 -17.50 -11.04 -13.40
CA ALA A 107 -18.73 -11.08 -14.21
C ALA A 107 -18.37 -11.23 -15.70
#